data_AF-A0A165EMM7-F1
#
_entry.id   AF-A0A165EMM7-F1
#
_cell.length_a   1.000
_cell.length_b   1.000
_cell.length_c   1.000
_cell.angle_alpha   90.00
_cell.angle_beta   90.00
_cell.angle_gamma   90.00
#
_symmetry.space_group_name_H-M   'P 1'
#
loop_
_entity.id
_entity.type
_entity.pdbx_description
1 polymer ?
#
loop_
_entity_poly.entity_id
_entity_poly.type
_entity_poly.pdbx_seq_one_letter_code
_entity_poly.pdbx_strand_id
1 'polypeptide(L)'
;MTESNASSSQQPSKRWAHFHSALQLAIQRSAHKWTYADFTECFPLWCEEQPENAPRIFATISKHMDDSITEKCEELLKKYNVRENIDNLHAVVTEARVRKHSGGYNGPDVWRENLHPGAAVRARTIPLLEKERDRLRAELEELDKENLRLQGDMQRNVEAREQVDAETSALLDMLDEIEARWSQLPLDEVQAWTLQTAESKSSTRSL
;
A
#
# COMPACT_ATOMS: atom_id res chain seq x y z
N MET A 1 4.27 1.34 -3.35
CA MET A 1 4.80 2.00 -2.15
C MET A 1 3.91 3.19 -1.85
N THR A 2 2.86 2.98 -1.07
CA THR A 2 1.99 4.05 -0.58
C THR A 2 2.52 4.47 0.78
N GLU A 3 3.28 5.55 0.81
CA GLU A 3 3.51 6.31 2.04
C GLU A 3 2.15 6.84 2.49
N SER A 4 1.52 6.14 3.44
CA SER A 4 0.42 6.67 4.21
C SER A 4 0.97 7.73 5.16
N ASN A 5 1.30 8.89 4.61
CA ASN A 5 1.54 10.12 5.34
C ASN A 5 0.17 10.67 5.78
N ALA A 6 -0.46 9.94 6.71
CA ALA A 6 -1.64 10.40 7.39
C ALA A 6 -1.20 11.46 8.38
N SER A 7 -1.09 12.70 7.92
CA SER A 7 -1.16 13.88 8.78
C SER A 7 -2.58 13.96 9.34
N SER A 8 -2.91 13.07 10.26
CA SER A 8 -4.16 13.12 10.98
C SER A 8 -4.14 14.36 11.85
N SER A 9 -5.07 15.27 11.60
CA SER A 9 -5.58 16.23 12.57
C SER A 9 -6.26 15.46 13.71
N GLN A 10 -5.48 14.65 14.43
CA GLN A 10 -5.92 13.85 15.54
C GLN A 10 -6.14 14.79 16.71
N GLN A 11 -7.34 14.67 17.29
CA GLN A 11 -7.61 15.29 18.57
C GLN A 11 -6.47 14.94 19.53
N PRO A 12 -5.94 15.94 20.26
CA PRO A 12 -4.82 15.72 21.16
C PRO A 12 -5.12 14.56 22.12
N SER A 13 -4.13 13.72 22.39
CA SER A 13 -4.34 12.63 23.35
C SER A 13 -4.70 13.19 24.73
N LYS A 14 -5.39 12.38 25.54
CA LYS A 14 -5.66 12.72 26.94
C LYS A 14 -4.37 13.05 27.70
N ARG A 15 -3.27 12.35 27.37
CA ARG A 15 -1.96 12.56 27.97
C ARG A 15 -1.39 13.93 27.61
N TRP A 16 -1.47 14.33 26.34
CA TRP A 16 -1.08 15.68 25.91
C TRP A 16 -1.90 16.75 26.62
N ALA A 17 -3.22 16.59 26.68
CA ALA A 17 -4.10 17.56 27.33
C ALA A 17 -3.73 17.78 28.81
N HIS A 18 -3.44 16.70 29.56
CA HIS A 18 -2.99 16.80 30.94
C HIS A 18 -1.58 17.42 31.08
N PHE A 19 -0.65 17.06 30.20
CA PHE A 19 0.69 17.62 30.22
C PHE A 19 0.65 19.13 29.95
N HIS A 20 -0.05 19.54 28.89
CA HIS A 20 -0.14 20.92 28.47
C HIS A 20 -0.92 21.78 29.49
N SER A 21 -2.01 21.27 30.08
CA SER A 21 -2.73 22.01 31.12
C SER A 21 -1.92 22.18 32.40
N ALA A 22 -1.15 21.17 32.81
CA ALA A 22 -0.24 21.28 33.96
C ALA A 22 0.89 22.28 33.70
N LEU A 23 1.42 22.30 32.47
CA LEU A 23 2.45 23.27 32.07
C LEU A 23 1.90 24.70 32.11
N GLN A 24 0.74 24.94 31.50
CA GLN A 24 0.08 26.26 31.53
C GLN A 24 -0.18 26.75 32.95
N LEU A 25 -0.66 25.85 33.84
CA LEU A 25 -0.83 26.19 35.26
C LEU A 25 0.49 26.55 35.94
N ALA A 26 1.58 25.85 35.61
CA ALA A 26 2.90 26.15 36.17
C ALA A 26 3.45 27.49 35.67
N ILE A 27 3.23 27.84 34.40
CA ILE A 27 3.60 29.14 33.83
C ILE A 27 2.86 30.26 34.56
N GLN A 28 1.52 30.15 34.66
CA GLN A 28 0.70 31.13 35.38
C GLN A 28 1.14 31.32 36.84
N ARG A 29 1.39 30.22 37.56
CA ARG A 29 1.87 30.28 38.95
C ARG A 29 3.25 30.92 39.08
N SER A 30 4.11 30.74 38.08
CA SER A 30 5.46 31.30 38.09
C SER A 30 5.45 32.79 37.76
N ALA A 31 4.66 33.21 36.77
CA ALA A 31 4.52 34.60 36.37
C ALA A 31 3.83 35.46 37.44
N HIS A 32 2.87 34.89 38.18
CA HIS A 32 2.09 35.58 39.22
C HIS A 32 2.57 35.34 40.65
N LYS A 33 3.76 34.75 40.84
CA LYS A 33 4.30 34.50 42.20
C LYS A 33 4.65 35.80 42.94
N TRP A 34 4.99 36.85 42.22
CA TRP A 34 5.23 38.19 42.75
C TRP A 34 3.96 39.02 42.56
N THR A 35 3.53 39.64 43.65
CA THR A 35 2.30 40.42 43.71
C THR A 35 2.60 41.90 43.60
N TYR A 36 1.56 42.71 43.39
CA TYR A 36 1.72 44.17 43.42
C TYR A 36 2.22 44.65 44.79
N ALA A 37 1.87 43.97 45.88
CA ALA A 37 2.39 44.27 47.22
C ALA A 37 3.92 44.11 47.27
N ASP A 38 4.44 42.99 46.78
CA ASP A 38 5.89 42.73 46.69
C ASP A 38 6.59 43.79 45.82
N PHE A 39 5.92 44.25 44.77
CA PHE A 39 6.42 45.31 43.90
C PHE A 39 6.47 46.67 44.61
N THR A 40 5.43 47.03 45.37
CA THR A 40 5.40 48.28 46.16
C THR A 40 6.41 48.28 47.30
N GLU A 41 6.67 47.12 47.92
CA GLU A 41 7.71 47.00 48.94
C GLU A 41 9.11 47.24 48.37
N CYS A 42 9.36 46.80 47.13
CA CYS A 42 10.63 47.01 46.44
C CYS A 42 10.79 48.44 45.90
N PHE A 43 9.70 49.11 45.53
CA PHE A 43 9.71 50.44 44.89
C PHE A 43 8.73 51.45 45.53
N PRO A 44 8.79 51.69 46.86
CA PRO A 44 7.76 52.44 47.57
C PRO A 44 7.66 53.91 47.11
N LEU A 45 8.80 54.60 47.01
CA LEU A 45 8.87 56.01 46.59
C LEU A 45 8.26 56.23 45.19
N TRP A 46 8.54 55.33 44.25
CA TRP A 46 8.06 55.46 42.88
C TRP A 46 6.55 55.20 42.78
N CYS A 47 6.04 54.25 43.55
CA CYS A 47 4.60 53.97 43.63
C CYS A 47 3.82 55.13 44.25
N GLU A 48 4.41 55.86 45.20
CA GLU A 48 3.83 57.08 45.79
C GLU A 48 3.83 58.27 44.81
N GLU A 49 4.92 58.44 44.05
CA GLU A 49 5.04 59.53 43.05
C GLU A 49 4.14 59.32 41.82
N GLN A 50 3.85 58.07 41.45
CA GLN A 50 3.15 57.71 40.21
C GLN A 50 2.08 56.61 40.46
N PRO A 51 1.03 56.90 41.24
CA PRO A 51 0.03 55.91 41.66
C PRO A 51 -0.80 55.33 40.50
N GLU A 52 -0.98 56.10 39.42
CA GLU A 52 -1.73 55.67 38.23
C GLU A 52 -0.87 54.79 37.28
N ASN A 53 0.45 55.00 37.25
CA ASN A 53 1.34 54.34 36.30
C ASN A 53 1.97 53.06 36.87
N ALA A 54 2.30 53.03 38.17
CA ALA A 54 2.88 51.87 38.83
C ALA A 54 2.09 50.56 38.65
N PRO A 55 0.76 50.49 38.87
CA PRO A 55 0.00 49.26 38.66
C PRO A 55 -0.09 48.86 37.19
N ARG A 56 -0.11 49.84 36.27
CA ARG A 56 -0.11 49.58 34.81
C ARG A 56 1.20 48.95 34.35
N ILE A 57 2.33 49.44 34.85
CA ILE A 57 3.65 48.88 34.54
C ILE A 57 3.80 47.48 35.13
N PHE A 58 3.39 47.27 36.38
CA PHE A 58 3.36 45.93 36.99
C PHE A 58 2.56 44.92 36.16
N ALA A 59 1.34 45.30 35.74
CA ALA A 59 0.50 44.46 34.89
C ALA A 59 1.16 44.18 33.52
N THR A 60 1.81 45.18 32.94
CA THR A 60 2.53 45.04 31.66
C THR A 60 3.70 44.08 31.76
N ILE A 61 4.52 44.18 32.81
CA ILE A 61 5.66 43.28 33.04
C ILE A 61 5.16 41.86 33.30
N SER A 62 4.13 41.71 34.14
CA SER A 62 3.54 40.40 34.46
C SER A 62 3.02 39.70 33.21
N LYS A 63 2.27 40.43 32.37
CA LYS A 63 1.78 39.91 31.09
C LYS A 63 2.92 39.57 30.13
N HIS A 64 3.90 40.45 29.99
CA HIS A 64 5.05 40.22 29.11
C HIS A 64 5.84 38.97 29.53
N MET A 65 6.01 38.74 30.84
CA MET A 65 6.65 37.53 31.36
C MET A 65 5.84 36.28 31.01
N ASP A 66 4.52 36.30 31.20
CA ASP A 66 3.62 35.20 30.86
C ASP A 66 3.67 34.85 29.36
N ASP A 67 3.52 35.87 28.51
CA ASP A 67 3.59 35.75 27.05
C ASP A 67 4.97 35.20 26.61
N SER A 68 6.07 35.74 27.16
CA SER A 68 7.44 35.34 26.82
C SER A 68 7.76 33.90 27.22
N ILE A 69 7.31 33.46 28.41
CA ILE A 69 7.54 32.09 28.88
C ILE A 69 6.70 31.13 28.04
N THR A 70 5.44 31.48 27.78
CA THR A 70 4.53 30.67 26.96
C THR A 70 5.09 30.48 25.56
N GLU A 71 5.51 31.57 24.90
CA GLU A 71 6.09 31.51 23.55
C GLU A 71 7.32 30.59 23.49
N LYS A 72 8.28 30.78 24.41
CA LYS A 72 9.50 29.95 24.46
C LYS A 72 9.19 28.48 24.75
N CYS A 73 8.24 28.21 25.63
CA CYS A 73 7.78 26.84 25.89
C CYS A 73 7.17 26.22 24.63
N GLU A 74 6.30 26.94 23.92
CA GLU A 74 5.70 26.45 22.68
C GLU A 74 6.73 26.22 21.58
N GLU A 75 7.74 27.08 21.45
CA GLU A 75 8.85 26.87 20.53
C GLU A 75 9.62 25.58 20.84
N LEU A 76 9.93 25.32 22.11
CA LEU A 76 10.59 24.08 22.53
C LEU A 76 9.71 22.85 22.25
N LEU A 77 8.41 22.94 22.54
CA LEU A 77 7.47 21.85 22.30
C LEU A 77 7.39 21.51 20.80
N LYS A 78 7.42 22.53 19.93
CA LYS A 78 7.50 22.36 18.46
C LYS A 78 8.84 21.78 18.04
N LYS A 79 9.96 22.33 18.51
CA LYS A 79 11.32 21.91 18.14
C LYS A 79 11.57 20.43 18.40
N TYR A 80 11.09 19.92 19.54
CA TYR A 80 11.26 18.52 19.92
C TYR A 80 10.06 17.63 19.54
N ASN A 81 9.10 18.16 18.77
CA ASN A 81 7.89 17.47 18.37
C ASN A 81 7.19 16.74 19.54
N VAL A 82 7.11 17.42 20.67
CA VAL A 82 6.71 16.80 21.96
C VAL A 82 5.28 16.30 21.90
N ARG A 83 4.41 17.02 21.20
CA ARG A 83 3.01 16.63 21.03
C ARG A 83 2.87 15.26 20.38
N GLU A 84 3.48 15.08 19.22
CA GLU A 84 3.42 13.81 18.49
C GLU A 84 4.06 12.68 19.30
N ASN A 85 5.19 12.96 19.97
CA ASN A 85 5.86 11.97 20.82
C ASN A 85 4.99 11.53 22.01
N ILE A 86 4.29 12.45 22.67
CA ILE A 86 3.37 12.16 23.77
C ILE A 86 2.13 11.40 23.26
N ASP A 87 1.61 11.76 22.09
CA ASP A 87 0.48 11.09 21.46
C ASP A 87 0.85 9.65 21.05
N ASN A 88 2.03 9.45 20.44
CA ASN A 88 2.59 8.13 20.13
C ASN A 88 2.75 7.27 21.40
N LEU A 89 3.30 7.86 22.48
CA LEU A 89 3.40 7.19 23.77
C LEU A 89 2.02 6.80 24.32
N HIS A 90 1.02 7.66 24.17
CA HIS A 90 -0.34 7.36 24.60
C HIS A 90 -0.94 6.18 23.82
N ALA A 91 -0.75 6.14 22.50
CA ALA A 91 -1.18 5.03 21.66
C ALA A 91 -0.52 3.71 22.08
N VAL A 92 0.80 3.68 22.21
CA VAL A 92 1.57 2.49 22.61
C VAL A 92 1.14 1.98 23.99
N VAL A 93 0.95 2.86 24.97
CA VAL A 93 0.50 2.47 26.32
C VAL A 93 -0.93 1.93 26.30
N THR A 94 -1.81 2.51 25.49
CA THR A 94 -3.21 2.05 25.37
C THR A 94 -3.25 0.67 24.74
N GLU A 95 -2.49 0.46 23.66
CA GLU A 95 -2.36 -0.85 23.03
C GLU A 95 -1.77 -1.89 23.98
N ALA A 96 -0.68 -1.56 24.69
CA ALA A 96 -0.06 -2.45 25.66
C ALA A 96 -1.03 -2.82 26.80
N ARG A 97 -1.86 -1.88 27.25
CA ARG A 97 -2.94 -2.16 28.21
C ARG A 97 -3.92 -3.16 27.62
N VAL A 98 -4.43 -2.93 26.41
CA VAL A 98 -5.37 -3.87 25.76
C VAL A 98 -4.76 -5.28 25.68
N ARG A 99 -3.52 -5.39 25.17
CA ARG A 99 -2.79 -6.66 25.09
C ARG A 99 -2.64 -7.36 26.45
N LYS A 100 -2.38 -6.59 27.52
CA LYS A 100 -2.31 -7.13 28.89
C LYS A 100 -3.65 -7.69 29.36
N HIS A 101 -4.76 -7.01 29.06
CA HIS A 101 -6.10 -7.49 29.44
C HIS A 101 -6.50 -8.74 28.65
N SER A 102 -6.03 -8.88 27.40
CA SER A 102 -6.29 -10.05 26.54
C SER A 102 -5.44 -11.30 26.88
N GLY A 103 -4.77 -11.34 28.04
CA GLY A 103 -3.96 -12.49 28.48
C GLY A 103 -2.44 -12.29 28.38
N GLY A 104 -1.99 -11.18 27.81
CA GLY A 104 -0.57 -10.84 27.70
C GLY A 104 0.20 -11.70 26.70
N TYR A 105 1.31 -11.17 26.21
CA TYR A 105 2.25 -11.92 25.37
C TYR A 105 3.60 -11.96 26.08
N ASN A 106 4.11 -13.17 26.33
CA ASN A 106 5.38 -13.42 27.01
C ASN A 106 6.43 -14.02 26.05
N GLY A 107 6.47 -13.50 24.83
CA GLY A 107 7.46 -13.92 23.83
C GLY A 107 8.90 -13.54 24.18
N PRO A 108 9.88 -14.12 23.47
CA PRO A 108 11.32 -13.82 23.61
C PRO A 108 11.71 -12.43 23.06
N ASP A 109 10.82 -11.83 22.27
CA ASP A 109 10.87 -10.51 21.65
C ASP A 109 10.25 -9.40 22.52
N VAL A 110 9.65 -9.75 23.66
CA VAL A 110 9.18 -8.77 24.65
C VAL A 110 10.37 -8.00 25.21
N TRP A 111 10.26 -6.68 25.24
CA TRP A 111 11.31 -5.82 25.77
C TRP A 111 11.65 -6.18 27.22
N ARG A 112 12.95 -6.33 27.49
CA ARG A 112 13.55 -6.54 28.81
C ARG A 112 14.82 -5.72 28.89
N GLU A 113 15.23 -5.34 30.10
CA GLU A 113 16.45 -4.56 30.32
C GLU A 113 17.71 -5.27 29.75
N ASN A 114 17.76 -6.60 29.84
CA ASN A 114 18.83 -7.43 29.29
C ASN A 114 18.46 -8.08 27.92
N LEU A 115 17.66 -7.41 27.08
CA LEU A 115 17.29 -7.94 25.77
C LEU A 115 18.51 -7.99 24.85
N HIS A 116 18.84 -9.19 24.35
CA HIS A 116 19.94 -9.36 23.41
C HIS A 116 19.67 -8.56 22.12
N PRO A 117 20.64 -7.80 21.56
CA PRO A 117 20.42 -6.98 20.36
C PRO A 117 19.84 -7.76 19.18
N GLY A 118 20.29 -9.00 18.97
CA GLY A 118 19.75 -9.88 17.94
C GLY A 118 18.26 -10.22 18.12
N ALA A 119 17.76 -10.29 19.35
CA ALA A 119 16.33 -10.47 19.61
C ALA A 119 15.54 -9.21 19.25
N ALA A 120 16.05 -8.02 19.59
CA ALA A 120 15.43 -6.74 19.22
C ALA A 120 15.36 -6.55 17.70
N VAL A 121 16.43 -6.89 16.97
CA VAL A 121 16.44 -6.84 15.49
C VAL A 121 15.43 -7.83 14.92
N ARG A 122 15.44 -9.09 15.38
CA ARG A 122 14.48 -10.10 14.91
C ARG A 122 13.02 -9.71 15.17
N ALA A 123 12.70 -9.13 16.31
CA ALA A 123 11.36 -8.66 16.64
C ALA A 123 10.80 -7.69 15.60
N ARG A 124 11.67 -6.86 15.00
CA ARG A 124 11.30 -5.92 13.94
C ARG A 124 11.34 -6.57 12.55
N THR A 125 12.34 -7.39 12.28
CA THR A 125 12.59 -7.93 10.93
C THR A 125 11.66 -9.09 10.58
N ILE A 126 11.34 -9.98 11.53
CA ILE A 126 10.49 -11.16 11.26
C ILE A 126 9.11 -10.76 10.72
N PRO A 127 8.35 -9.82 11.31
CA PRO A 127 7.05 -9.44 10.78
C PRO A 127 7.10 -8.88 9.34
N LEU A 128 8.20 -8.23 8.96
CA LEU A 128 8.40 -7.76 7.58
C LEU A 128 8.68 -8.93 6.63
N LEU A 129 9.55 -9.86 7.04
CA LEU A 129 9.84 -11.06 6.26
C LEU A 129 8.62 -11.96 6.10
N GLU A 130 7.77 -12.06 7.12
CA GLU A 130 6.51 -12.81 7.03
C GLU A 130 5.55 -12.20 6.03
N LYS A 131 5.42 -10.86 6.01
CA LYS A 131 4.61 -10.16 5.00
C LYS A 131 5.10 -10.41 3.57
N GLU A 132 6.41 -10.32 3.34
CA GLU A 132 6.97 -10.58 2.00
C GLU A 132 6.85 -12.06 1.62
N ARG A 133 7.05 -12.99 2.57
CA ARG A 133 6.81 -14.43 2.35
C ARG A 133 5.36 -14.67 1.90
N ASP A 134 4.39 -14.09 2.60
CA ASP A 134 2.97 -14.32 2.32
C ASP A 134 2.58 -13.70 0.97
N ARG A 135 3.14 -12.54 0.63
CA ARG A 135 3.01 -11.94 -0.71
C ARG A 135 3.55 -12.86 -1.81
N LEU A 136 4.77 -13.36 -1.66
CA LEU A 136 5.41 -14.23 -2.65
C LEU A 136 4.66 -15.56 -2.82
N ARG A 137 4.12 -16.11 -1.74
CA ARG A 137 3.26 -17.31 -1.81
C ARG A 137 2.00 -17.06 -2.61
N ALA A 138 1.32 -15.92 -2.38
CA ALA A 138 0.13 -15.57 -3.14
C ALA A 138 0.42 -15.39 -4.64
N GLU A 139 1.57 -14.79 -4.98
CA GLU A 139 2.02 -14.63 -6.37
C GLU A 139 2.34 -15.99 -7.02
N LEU A 140 2.98 -16.89 -6.29
CA LEU A 140 3.29 -18.24 -6.77
C LEU A 140 2.01 -19.06 -7.00
N GLU A 141 1.04 -18.99 -6.07
CA GLU A 141 -0.26 -19.65 -6.23
C GLU A 141 -1.03 -19.14 -7.46
N GLU A 142 -0.91 -17.86 -7.79
CA GLU A 142 -1.55 -17.29 -8.98
C GLU A 142 -0.87 -17.78 -10.26
N LEU A 143 0.47 -17.79 -10.29
CA LEU A 143 1.24 -18.32 -11.41
C LEU A 143 0.98 -19.81 -11.65
N ASP A 144 0.86 -20.61 -10.58
CA ASP A 144 0.56 -22.04 -10.70
C ASP A 144 -0.84 -22.28 -11.31
N LYS A 145 -1.84 -21.47 -10.92
CA LYS A 145 -3.18 -21.53 -11.53
C LYS A 145 -3.14 -21.14 -13.00
N GLU A 146 -2.40 -20.10 -13.35
CA GLU A 146 -2.25 -19.67 -14.74
C GLU A 146 -1.55 -20.73 -15.58
N ASN A 147 -0.47 -21.32 -15.07
CA ASN A 147 0.24 -22.40 -15.74
C ASN A 147 -0.65 -23.63 -15.96
N LEU A 148 -1.42 -24.06 -14.95
CA LEU A 148 -2.37 -25.16 -15.10
C LEU A 148 -3.42 -24.86 -16.17
N ARG A 149 -3.94 -23.63 -16.21
CA ARG A 149 -4.89 -23.18 -17.23
C ARG A 149 -4.27 -23.23 -18.62
N LEU A 150 -3.07 -22.67 -18.79
CA LEU A 150 -2.36 -22.64 -20.07
C LEU A 150 -1.99 -24.04 -20.55
N GLN A 151 -1.59 -24.93 -19.65
CA GLN A 151 -1.31 -26.34 -19.98
C GLN A 151 -2.58 -27.03 -20.48
N GLY A 152 -3.73 -26.80 -19.83
CA GLY A 152 -5.02 -27.31 -20.28
C GLY A 152 -5.45 -26.74 -21.64
N ASP A 153 -5.17 -25.47 -21.91
CA ASP A 153 -5.41 -24.85 -23.22
C ASP A 153 -4.51 -25.46 -24.31
N MET A 154 -3.23 -25.67 -23.99
CA MET A 154 -2.27 -26.26 -24.91
C MET A 154 -2.65 -27.69 -25.30
N GLN A 155 -3.03 -28.52 -24.31
CA GLN A 155 -3.44 -29.90 -24.55
C GLN A 155 -4.65 -29.96 -25.49
N ARG A 156 -5.67 -29.13 -25.24
CA ARG A 156 -6.85 -29.03 -26.10
C ARG A 156 -6.51 -28.57 -27.52
N ASN A 157 -5.59 -27.63 -27.67
CA ASN A 157 -5.15 -27.16 -28.98
C ASN A 157 -4.37 -28.24 -29.75
N VAL A 158 -3.57 -29.07 -29.06
CA VAL A 158 -2.86 -30.20 -29.67
C VAL A 158 -3.87 -31.25 -30.15
N GLU A 159 -4.82 -31.65 -29.30
CA GLU A 159 -5.86 -32.62 -29.67
C GLU A 159 -6.72 -32.14 -30.86
N ALA A 160 -7.11 -30.86 -30.87
CA ALA A 160 -7.84 -30.27 -31.98
C ALA A 160 -7.03 -30.27 -33.28
N ARG A 161 -5.73 -30.00 -33.21
CA ARG A 161 -4.84 -30.05 -34.39
C ARG A 161 -4.68 -31.47 -34.92
N GLU A 162 -4.46 -32.45 -34.04
CA GLU A 162 -4.34 -33.86 -34.44
C GLU A 162 -5.60 -34.35 -35.14
N GLN A 163 -6.78 -33.94 -34.65
CA GLN A 163 -8.05 -34.27 -35.31
C GLN A 163 -8.16 -33.65 -36.71
N VAL A 164 -7.82 -32.37 -36.85
CA VAL A 164 -7.83 -31.68 -38.16
C VAL A 164 -6.82 -32.27 -39.12
N ASP A 165 -5.63 -32.64 -38.64
CA ASP A 165 -4.59 -33.27 -39.46
C ASP A 165 -5.04 -34.66 -39.94
N ALA A 166 -5.72 -35.43 -39.08
CA ALA A 166 -6.29 -36.72 -39.46
C ALA A 166 -7.41 -36.58 -40.52
N GLU A 167 -8.32 -35.62 -40.34
CA GLU A 167 -9.38 -35.31 -41.32
C GLU A 167 -8.78 -34.84 -42.65
N THR A 168 -7.73 -34.02 -42.61
CA THR A 168 -7.03 -33.54 -43.81
C THR A 168 -6.31 -34.67 -44.53
N SER A 169 -5.64 -35.57 -43.81
CA SER A 169 -5.00 -36.75 -44.39
C SER A 169 -6.03 -37.64 -45.10
N ALA A 170 -7.18 -37.90 -44.46
CA ALA A 170 -8.24 -38.71 -45.07
C ALA A 170 -8.81 -38.08 -46.35
N LEU A 171 -8.92 -36.74 -46.40
CA LEU A 171 -9.34 -36.02 -47.60
C LEU A 171 -8.29 -36.10 -48.72
N LEU A 172 -7.00 -36.02 -48.38
CA LEU A 172 -5.91 -36.19 -49.35
C LEU A 172 -5.88 -37.61 -49.91
N ASP A 173 -6.02 -38.63 -49.07
CA ASP A 173 -6.10 -40.03 -49.51
C ASP A 173 -7.27 -40.23 -50.49
N MET A 174 -8.41 -39.57 -50.25
CA MET A 174 -9.56 -39.60 -51.15
C MET A 174 -9.28 -38.89 -52.49
N LEU A 175 -8.57 -37.76 -52.47
CA LEU A 175 -8.16 -37.06 -53.68
C LEU A 175 -7.19 -37.89 -54.51
N ASP A 176 -6.23 -38.55 -53.88
CA ASP A 176 -5.28 -39.46 -54.55
C ASP A 176 -6.02 -40.64 -55.20
N GLU A 177 -7.05 -41.19 -54.53
CA GLU A 177 -7.89 -42.24 -55.12
C GLU A 177 -8.67 -41.73 -56.35
N ILE A 178 -9.25 -40.53 -56.28
CA ILE A 178 -9.96 -39.91 -57.39
C ILE A 178 -9.00 -39.63 -58.56
N GLU A 179 -7.80 -39.09 -58.28
CA GLU A 179 -6.78 -38.85 -59.29
C GLU A 179 -6.37 -40.16 -59.97
N ALA A 180 -6.11 -41.23 -59.19
CA ALA A 180 -5.76 -42.54 -59.72
C ALA A 180 -6.85 -43.08 -60.65
N ARG A 181 -8.13 -42.97 -60.28
CA ARG A 181 -9.26 -43.35 -61.15
C ARG A 181 -9.36 -42.46 -62.38
N TRP A 182 -9.13 -41.16 -62.24
CA TRP A 182 -9.15 -40.21 -63.36
C TRP A 182 -8.06 -40.52 -64.38
N SER A 183 -6.85 -40.84 -63.91
CA SER A 183 -5.72 -41.19 -64.77
C SER A 183 -5.93 -42.50 -65.56
N GLN A 184 -6.80 -43.39 -65.07
CA GLN A 184 -7.18 -44.64 -65.74
C GLN A 184 -8.32 -44.47 -66.75
N LEU A 185 -8.95 -43.29 -66.86
CA LEU A 185 -9.94 -43.08 -67.91
C LEU A 185 -9.25 -43.16 -69.28
N PRO A 186 -9.85 -43.88 -70.25
CA PRO A 186 -9.29 -44.02 -71.58
C PRO A 186 -9.55 -42.73 -72.39
N LEU A 187 -8.85 -41.66 -72.02
CA LEU A 187 -8.95 -40.34 -72.64
C LEU A 187 -8.70 -40.40 -74.14
N ASP A 188 -7.78 -41.27 -74.58
CA ASP A 188 -7.50 -41.49 -76.00
C ASP A 188 -8.68 -42.14 -76.74
N GLU A 189 -9.40 -43.07 -76.11
CA GLU A 189 -10.60 -43.69 -76.70
C GLU A 189 -11.76 -42.70 -76.73
N VAL A 190 -11.93 -41.90 -75.67
CA VAL A 190 -12.95 -40.85 -75.61
C VAL A 190 -12.66 -39.76 -76.64
N GLN A 191 -11.39 -39.36 -76.81
CA GLN A 191 -10.98 -38.41 -77.84
C GLN A 191 -11.18 -38.99 -79.24
N ALA A 192 -10.80 -40.25 -79.48
CA ALA A 192 -11.02 -40.93 -80.76
C ALA A 192 -12.53 -41.05 -81.09
N TRP A 193 -13.36 -41.41 -80.11
CA TRP A 193 -14.81 -41.45 -80.27
C TRP A 193 -15.41 -40.06 -80.53
N THR A 194 -14.89 -39.03 -79.86
CA THR A 194 -15.31 -37.64 -80.06
C THR A 194 -14.93 -37.14 -81.46
N LEU A 195 -13.72 -37.45 -81.93
CA LEU A 195 -13.25 -37.14 -83.29
C LEU A 195 -14.07 -37.88 -84.35
N GLN A 196 -14.32 -39.18 -84.19
CA GLN A 196 -15.18 -39.95 -85.11
C GLN A 196 -16.62 -39.42 -85.14
N THR A 197 -17.16 -38.99 -83.99
CA THR A 197 -18.51 -38.41 -83.92
C THR A 197 -18.55 -37.01 -84.54
N ALA A 198 -17.48 -36.23 -84.44
CA ALA A 198 -17.35 -34.93 -85.10
C ALA A 198 -17.20 -35.08 -86.63
N GLU A 199 -16.39 -36.03 -87.08
CA GLU A 199 -16.17 -36.33 -88.50
C GLU A 199 -17.41 -36.91 -89.16
N SER A 200 -18.12 -37.83 -88.50
CA SER A 200 -19.40 -38.36 -89.01
C SER A 200 -20.48 -37.28 -89.11
N LYS A 201 -20.53 -36.33 -88.16
CA LYS A 201 -21.39 -35.13 -88.23
C LYS A 201 -20.98 -34.15 -89.32
N SER A 202 -19.69 -33.97 -89.61
CA SER A 202 -19.25 -33.15 -90.75
C SER A 202 -19.51 -33.83 -92.10
N SER A 203 -19.38 -35.16 -92.14
CA SER A 203 -19.61 -35.96 -93.35
C SER A 203 -21.10 -36.09 -93.68
N THR A 204 -22.00 -36.04 -92.69
CA THR A 204 -23.46 -35.94 -92.93
C THR A 204 -23.89 -34.53 -93.36
N ARG A 205 -23.03 -33.51 -93.21
CA ARG A 205 -23.31 -32.12 -93.61
C ARG A 205 -22.80 -31.76 -95.00
N SER A 206 -22.12 -32.68 -95.69
CA SER A 206 -21.48 -32.48 -97.01
C SER A 206 -22.21 -33.21 -98.15
N LEU A 207 -23.50 -33.51 -97.98
CA LEU A 207 -24.43 -33.90 -99.04
C LEU A 207 -25.59 -32.90 -99.12
#